data_AF-A0AAN1VHY0-F1
#
_entry.id   AF-A0AAN1VHY0-F1
#
_cell.length_a   1.000
_cell.length_b   1.000
_cell.length_c   1.000
_cell.angle_alpha   90.00
_cell.angle_beta   90.00
_cell.angle_gamma   90.00
#
_symmetry.space_group_name_H-M   'P 1'
#
loop_
_entity.id
_entity.type
_entity.pdbx_description
1 polymer ?
#
loop_
_entity_poly.entity_id
_entity_poly.type
_entity_poly.pdbx_seq_one_letter_code
_entity_poly.pdbx_strand_id
1 'polypeptide(L)' 'MTQREFEFWKAFYERYPFDDLHMFHRPAALISQSMAGGDMAQKIEWLSSPIVRDLSDADLRTLKAFGLKPQG' A
#
# COMPACT_ATOMS: atom_id res chain seq x y z
N MET A 1 17.20 -20.94 -15.44
CA MET A 1 15.72 -21.04 -15.44
C MET A 1 15.27 -21.31 -16.87
N THR A 2 14.48 -22.35 -17.08
CA THR A 2 13.89 -22.68 -18.40
C THR A 2 12.64 -21.82 -18.66
N GLN A 3 12.23 -21.69 -19.92
CA GLN A 3 11.00 -20.96 -20.26
C GLN A 3 9.77 -21.56 -19.56
N ARG A 4 9.70 -22.90 -19.49
CA ARG A 4 8.61 -23.60 -18.83
C ARG A 4 8.52 -23.27 -17.34
N GLU A 5 9.66 -23.26 -16.65
CA GLU A 5 9.72 -22.88 -15.23
C GLU A 5 9.30 -21.43 -15.02
N PHE A 6 9.71 -20.52 -15.91
CA PHE A 6 9.31 -19.12 -15.84
C PHE A 6 7.78 -18.93 -15.97
N GLU A 7 7.14 -19.59 -16.94
CA GLU A 7 5.69 -19.54 -17.11
C GLU A 7 4.94 -20.08 -15.89
N PHE A 8 5.44 -21.14 -15.26
CA PHE A 8 4.86 -21.66 -14.03
C PHE A 8 4.96 -20.66 -12.88
N TRP A 9 6.11 -20.02 -12.71
CA TRP A 9 6.29 -18.98 -11.70
C TRP A 9 5.37 -17.79 -11.96
N LYS A 10 5.26 -17.33 -13.21
CA LYS A 10 4.34 -16.26 -13.59
C LYS A 10 2.90 -16.59 -13.19
N ALA A 11 2.40 -17.76 -13.61
CA ALA A 11 1.04 -18.21 -13.28
C ALA A 11 0.82 -18.37 -11.76
N PHE A 12 1.85 -18.78 -11.02
CA PHE A 12 1.80 -18.86 -9.56
C PHE A 12 1.63 -17.48 -8.92
N TYR A 13 2.45 -16.50 -9.31
CA TYR A 13 2.38 -15.14 -8.74
C TYR A 13 1.13 -14.37 -9.16
N GLU A 14 0.56 -14.64 -10.33
CA GLU A 14 -0.74 -14.11 -10.73
C GLU A 14 -1.88 -14.67 -9.85
N ARG A 15 -1.78 -15.93 -9.43
CA ARG A 15 -2.79 -16.58 -8.58
C ARG A 15 -2.63 -16.26 -7.10
N TYR A 16 -1.40 -16.05 -6.65
CA TYR A 16 -1.04 -15.77 -5.26
C TYR A 16 -0.18 -14.50 -5.19
N PRO A 17 -0.78 -13.32 -5.41
CA PRO A 17 -0.07 -12.07 -5.32
C PRO A 17 0.40 -11.81 -3.88
N PHE A 18 1.66 -11.43 -3.73
CA PHE A 18 2.28 -11.02 -2.46
C PHE A 18 2.35 -9.50 -2.35
N ASP A 19 1.37 -8.78 -2.89
CA ASP A 19 1.26 -7.33 -2.72
C ASP A 19 0.65 -6.99 -1.34
N ASP A 20 0.84 -5.74 -0.92
CA ASP A 20 0.32 -5.27 0.36
C ASP A 20 -1.22 -5.37 0.44
N LEU A 21 -1.89 -5.26 -0.72
CA LEU A 21 -3.34 -5.40 -0.84
C LEU A 21 -3.82 -6.78 -0.35
N HIS A 22 -3.19 -7.86 -0.83
CA HIS A 22 -3.59 -9.23 -0.50
C HIS A 22 -3.00 -9.70 0.83
N MET A 23 -1.77 -9.29 1.17
CA MET A 23 -1.13 -9.68 2.43
C MET A 23 -1.68 -8.94 3.64
N PHE A 24 -2.04 -7.65 3.51
CA PHE A 24 -2.35 -6.80 4.67
C PHE A 24 -3.73 -6.16 4.59
N HIS A 25 -4.06 -5.48 3.50
CA HIS A 25 -5.25 -4.62 3.45
C HIS A 25 -6.56 -5.42 3.43
N ARG A 26 -6.65 -6.48 2.61
CA ARG A 26 -7.85 -7.33 2.55
C ARG A 26 -8.13 -8.06 3.88
N PRO A 27 -7.16 -8.70 4.54
CA PRO A 27 -7.37 -9.27 5.88
C PRO A 27 -7.83 -8.24 6.91
N ALA A 28 -7.20 -7.06 6.95
CA ALA A 28 -7.57 -6.01 7.89
C ALA A 28 -8.99 -5.49 7.64
N ALA A 29 -9.36 -5.27 6.36
CA ALA A 29 -10.70 -4.86 5.98
C ALA A 29 -11.73 -5.92 6.39
N LEU A 30 -11.45 -7.21 6.15
CA LEU A 30 -12.32 -8.32 6.52
C LEU A 30 -12.56 -8.42 8.04
N ILE A 31 -11.51 -8.27 8.85
CA ILE A 31 -11.64 -8.25 10.32
C ILE A 31 -12.46 -7.03 10.77
N SER A 32 -12.19 -5.85 10.21
CA SER A 32 -12.97 -4.65 10.56
C SER A 32 -14.46 -4.78 10.18
N GLN A 33 -14.75 -5.48 9.08
CA GLN A 33 -16.11 -5.73 8.60
C GLN A 33 -16.89 -6.60 9.59
N SER A 34 -16.27 -7.64 10.14
CA SER A 34 -16.93 -8.52 11.10
C SER A 34 -17.23 -7.84 12.45
N MET A 35 -16.47 -6.80 12.80
CA MET A 35 -16.63 -6.07 14.07
C MET A 35 -17.61 -4.90 13.98
N ALA A 36 -17.56 -4.12 12.89
CA ALA A 36 -18.26 -2.83 12.80
C ALA A 36 -19.12 -2.67 11.54
N GLY A 37 -19.13 -3.66 10.64
CA GLY A 37 -19.82 -3.56 9.35
C GLY A 37 -19.26 -2.44 8.46
N GLY A 38 -20.12 -1.91 7.58
CA GLY A 38 -19.78 -0.86 6.61
C GLY A 38 -19.53 -1.42 5.20
N ASP A 39 -19.05 -0.54 4.31
CA ASP A 39 -18.69 -0.91 2.95
C ASP A 39 -17.26 -1.44 2.86
N MET A 40 -17.10 -2.60 2.22
CA MET A 40 -15.80 -3.26 2.08
C MET A 40 -14.88 -2.50 1.13
N ALA A 41 -15.42 -1.93 0.05
CA ALA A 41 -14.61 -1.24 -0.95
C ALA A 41 -13.97 0.01 -0.35
N GLN A 42 -14.75 0.83 0.37
CA GLN A 42 -14.25 2.01 1.08
C GLN A 42 -13.15 1.68 2.10
N LYS A 43 -13.26 0.55 2.83
CA LYS A 43 -12.23 0.14 3.79
C LYS A 43 -10.91 -0.21 3.10
N ILE A 44 -10.98 -0.95 1.99
CA ILE A 44 -9.80 -1.32 1.21
C ILE A 44 -9.18 -0.07 0.58
N GLU A 45 -9.98 0.84 0.05
CA GLU A 45 -9.54 2.12 -0.49
C GLU A 45 -8.81 2.95 0.58
N TRP A 46 -9.40 3.08 1.77
CA TRP A 46 -8.77 3.78 2.88
C TRP A 46 -7.42 3.17 3.29
N LEU A 47 -7.33 1.84 3.37
CA LEU A 47 -6.10 1.13 3.72
C LEU A 47 -5.02 1.19 2.64
N SER A 48 -5.41 1.22 1.37
CA SER A 48 -4.48 1.23 0.23
C SER A 48 -4.06 2.63 -0.21
N SER A 49 -4.74 3.67 0.28
CA SER A 49 -4.41 5.05 -0.04
C SER A 49 -3.01 5.39 0.44
N PRO A 50 -2.11 5.89 -0.44
CA PRO A 50 -0.79 6.33 -0.01
C PRO A 50 -0.97 7.43 1.04
N ILE A 51 -0.18 7.37 2.11
CA ILE A 51 -0.20 8.41 3.13
C ILE A 51 0.41 9.66 2.51
N VAL A 52 -0.43 10.50 1.93
CA VAL A 52 -0.04 11.85 1.51
C VAL A 52 0.15 12.66 2.79
N ARG A 53 1.39 12.70 3.28
CA ARG A 53 1.77 13.64 4.32
C ARG A 53 2.17 14.92 3.63
N ASP A 54 1.28 15.89 3.66
CA ASP A 54 1.70 17.28 3.42
C ASP A 54 2.82 17.59 4.42
N LEU A 55 3.93 18.13 3.92
CA LEU A 55 5.03 18.54 4.77
C LEU A 55 4.53 19.62 5.72
N SER A 56 4.67 19.39 7.03
CA SER A 56 4.33 20.41 8.01
C SER A 56 5.31 21.59 7.94
N ASP A 57 4.95 22.73 8.50
CA ASP A 57 5.87 23.88 8.62
C ASP A 57 7.18 23.52 9.34
N ALA A 58 7.13 22.57 10.28
CA ALA A 58 8.31 22.06 10.97
C ALA A 58 9.21 21.24 10.02
N ASP A 59 8.63 20.41 9.17
CA ASP A 59 9.36 19.63 8.17
C ASP A 59 10.01 20.58 7.14
N LEU A 60 9.28 21.59 6.67
CA LEU A 60 9.80 22.59 5.72
C LEU A 60 10.97 23.39 6.31
N ARG A 61 10.89 23.79 7.59
CA ARG A 61 12.00 24.48 8.28
C ARG A 61 13.22 23.58 8.42
N THR A 62 12.99 22.30 8.71
CA THR A 62 14.05 21.29 8.85
C THR A 62 14.75 21.06 7.51
N LEU A 63 13.99 20.85 6.42
CA LEU A 63 14.53 20.71 5.07
C LEU A 63 15.34 21.93 4.65
N LYS A 64 14.85 23.13 4.96
CA LYS A 64 15.57 24.40 4.72
C LYS A 64 16.88 24.46 5.51
N ALA A 65 16.90 24.04 6.78
CA ALA A 65 18.11 24.01 7.59
C ALA A 65 19.17 23.05 7.04
N PHE A 66 18.75 21.94 6.43
CA PHE A 66 19.63 20.99 5.74
C PHE A 66 19.95 21.38 4.29
N GLY A 67 19.47 22.51 3.78
CA GLY A 67 19.73 22.99 2.42
C GLY A 67 18.99 22.21 1.32
N LEU A 68 18.00 21.39 1.68
CA LEU A 68 17.20 20.61 0.74
C LEU A 68 15.99 21.46 0.28
N LYS A 69 15.71 21.44 -1.03
CA LYS A 69 14.48 22.04 -1.59
C LYS A 69 13.43 20.94 -1.72
N PRO A 70 12.21 21.11 -1.17
CA PRO A 70 11.13 20.16 -1.41
C PRO A 70 10.81 20.14 -2.92
N GLN A 71 10.87 18.97 -3.55
CA GLN A 71 10.31 18.80 -4.89
C GLN A 71 8.82 18.54 -4.74
N GLY A 72 8.02 19.41 -5.34
CA GLY A 72 6.55 19.31 -5.37
C GLY A 72 6.05 18.27 -6.35
#